data_AF-A0A1R0ZMZ5-F1
#
_entry.id   AF-A0A1R0ZMZ5-F1
#
_cell.length_a   1.000
_cell.length_b   1.000
_cell.length_c   1.000
_cell.angle_alpha   90.00
_cell.angle_beta   90.00
_cell.angle_gamma   90.00
#
_symmetry.space_group_name_H-M   'P 1'
#
loop_
_entity.id
_entity.type
_entity.pdbx_description
1 polymer ?
#
loop_
_entity_poly.entity_id
_entity_poly.type
_entity_poly.pdbx_seq_one_letter_code
_entity_poly.pdbx_strand_id
1 'polypeptide(L)'
;MGVRHAREYSDILKDFTAAVAEIENSYTFFEMEPDEWAQLPVSDRHEVMEALADDVFFGLGENPVIEVGSGVITYNSKHHIIEVSQDDKVTQIIRLI
;
A
#
# COMPACT_ATOMS: atom_id res chain seq x y z
N MET A 1 14.40 4.82 -10.50
CA MET A 1 14.17 6.25 -10.15
C MET A 1 12.87 6.27 -9.36
N GLY A 2 12.91 6.52 -8.04
CA GLY A 2 11.76 6.34 -7.17
C GLY A 2 10.78 7.53 -7.16
N VAL A 3 9.64 7.31 -6.51
CA VAL A 3 8.60 8.31 -6.20
C VAL A 3 9.23 9.56 -5.57
N ARG A 4 8.83 10.76 -6.00
CA ARG A 4 9.33 12.04 -5.43
C ARG A 4 8.49 12.44 -4.22
N HIS A 5 9.09 12.38 -3.04
CA HIS A 5 8.49 12.75 -1.76
C HIS A 5 9.32 13.83 -1.06
N ALA A 6 8.65 14.76 -0.38
CA ALA A 6 9.27 15.81 0.45
C ALA A 6 9.18 15.52 1.96
N ARG A 7 8.28 14.62 2.35
CA ARG A 7 8.11 14.11 3.71
C ARG A 7 9.04 12.92 3.98
N GLU A 8 9.28 12.60 5.26
CA GLU A 8 10.07 11.43 5.61
C GLU A 8 9.42 10.15 5.04
N TYR A 9 10.25 9.37 4.36
CA TYR A 9 9.83 8.11 3.73
C TYR A 9 9.14 7.19 4.73
N SER A 10 9.71 7.04 5.93
CA SER A 10 9.17 6.18 6.98
C SER A 10 7.78 6.63 7.48
N ASP A 11 7.47 7.92 7.45
CA ASP A 11 6.14 8.42 7.82
C ASP A 11 5.13 8.13 6.71
N ILE A 12 5.51 8.35 5.45
CA ILE A 12 4.67 8.00 4.29
C ILE A 12 4.41 6.50 4.29
N LEU A 13 5.45 5.70 4.52
CA LEU A 13 5.35 4.25 4.56
C LEU A 13 4.38 3.81 5.65
N LYS A 14 4.47 4.37 6.87
CA LYS A 14 3.51 4.07 7.94
C LYS A 14 2.06 4.40 7.57
N ASP A 15 1.81 5.59 7.02
CA ASP A 15 0.48 6.00 6.59
C ASP A 15 -0.03 5.06 5.47
N PHE A 16 0.87 4.64 4.58
CA PHE A 16 0.56 3.75 3.47
C PHE A 16 0.31 2.31 3.93
N THR A 17 1.15 1.76 4.82
CA THR A 17 0.96 0.46 5.46
C THR A 17 -0.40 0.39 6.15
N ALA A 18 -0.79 1.44 6.88
CA ALA A 18 -2.10 1.51 7.50
C ALA A 18 -3.24 1.51 6.46
N ALA A 19 -3.11 2.27 5.38
CA ALA A 19 -4.09 2.32 4.30
C ALA A 19 -4.22 0.97 3.57
N VAL A 20 -3.12 0.28 3.31
CA VAL A 20 -3.11 -1.01 2.63
C VAL A 20 -3.61 -2.13 3.55
N ALA A 21 -3.31 -2.05 4.85
CA ALA A 21 -3.88 -2.96 5.85
C ALA A 21 -5.40 -2.83 5.98
N GLU A 22 -5.98 -1.68 5.61
CA GLU A 22 -7.43 -1.46 5.56
C GLU A 22 -8.09 -2.09 4.32
N ILE A 23 -7.32 -2.34 3.25
CA ILE A 23 -7.83 -2.99 2.03
C ILE A 23 -8.14 -4.47 2.32
N GLU A 24 -9.33 -4.93 1.92
CA GLU A 24 -9.68 -6.34 2.01
C GLU A 24 -8.83 -7.17 1.05
N ASN A 25 -8.41 -8.35 1.50
CA ASN A 25 -7.56 -9.27 0.74
C ASN A 25 -6.18 -8.69 0.38
N SER A 26 -5.68 -7.66 1.06
CA SER A 26 -4.32 -7.14 0.81
C SER A 26 -3.22 -8.20 0.90
N TYR A 27 -3.41 -9.21 1.75
CA TYR A 27 -2.52 -10.37 1.88
C TYR A 27 -2.43 -11.26 0.62
N THR A 28 -3.42 -11.21 -0.28
CA THR A 28 -3.38 -12.02 -1.51
C THR A 28 -2.33 -11.54 -2.51
N PHE A 29 -1.80 -10.33 -2.33
CA PHE A 29 -0.67 -9.84 -3.12
C PHE A 29 0.59 -10.71 -2.95
N PHE A 30 0.76 -11.33 -1.77
CA PHE A 30 1.83 -12.30 -1.52
C PHE A 30 1.44 -13.74 -1.90
N GLU A 31 0.34 -13.93 -2.62
CA GLU A 31 -0.24 -15.25 -2.89
C GLU A 31 -0.51 -16.07 -1.60
N MET A 32 -0.70 -15.37 -0.48
CA MET A 32 -0.93 -15.99 0.83
C MET A 32 -2.41 -16.37 1.00
N GLU A 33 -2.67 -17.57 1.54
CA GLU A 33 -4.03 -18.01 1.81
C GLU A 33 -4.65 -17.24 3.00
N PRO A 34 -5.98 -17.01 3.01
CA PRO A 34 -6.66 -16.36 4.13
C PRO A 34 -6.43 -17.08 5.47
N ASP A 35 -6.32 -18.41 5.45
CA ASP A 35 -6.06 -19.23 6.62
C ASP A 35 -4.65 -19.03 7.18
N GLU A 36 -3.65 -18.83 6.33
CA GLU A 36 -2.27 -18.50 6.74
C GLU A 36 -2.22 -17.09 7.32
N TRP A 37 -2.88 -16.14 6.67
CA TRP A 37 -3.02 -14.78 7.18
C TRP A 37 -3.73 -14.74 8.54
N ALA A 38 -4.81 -15.52 8.69
CA ALA A 38 -5.57 -15.62 9.92
C ALA A 38 -4.76 -16.21 11.08
N GLN A 39 -3.79 -17.08 10.78
CA GLN A 39 -2.88 -17.67 11.78
C GLN A 39 -1.76 -16.72 12.20
N LEU A 40 -1.41 -15.72 11.40
CA LEU A 40 -0.39 -14.74 11.76
C LEU A 40 -0.84 -13.84 12.92
N PRO A 41 0.01 -13.60 13.93
CA PRO A 41 -0.25 -12.60 14.95
C PRO A 41 -0.25 -11.20 14.34
N VAL A 42 -0.94 -10.27 15.03
CA VAL A 42 -1.13 -8.90 14.54
C VAL A 42 0.21 -8.16 14.34
N SER A 43 1.24 -8.48 15.12
CA SER A 43 2.60 -7.97 14.95
C SER A 43 3.18 -8.36 13.58
N ASP A 44 3.08 -9.63 13.23
CA ASP A 44 3.69 -10.19 12.02
C ASP A 44 2.92 -9.71 10.79
N ARG A 45 1.59 -9.59 10.90
CA ARG A 45 0.76 -8.96 9.86
C ARG A 45 1.21 -7.53 9.59
N HIS A 46 1.56 -6.77 10.62
CA HIS A 46 2.05 -5.40 10.44
C HIS A 46 3.40 -5.38 9.72
N GLU A 47 4.33 -6.27 10.08
CA GLU A 47 5.62 -6.38 9.38
C GLU A 47 5.44 -6.79 7.90
N VAL A 48 4.56 -7.74 7.62
CA VAL A 48 4.23 -8.18 6.25
C VAL A 48 3.62 -7.02 5.45
N MET A 49 2.69 -6.26 6.04
CA MET A 49 2.09 -5.09 5.38
C MET A 49 3.09 -3.96 5.16
N GLU A 50 4.05 -3.78 6.06
CA GLU A 50 5.11 -2.78 5.91
C GLU A 50 6.05 -3.14 4.76
N ALA A 51 6.45 -4.41 4.66
CA ALA A 51 7.24 -4.90 3.53
C ALA A 51 6.48 -4.75 2.20
N LEU A 52 5.18 -5.07 2.19
CA LEU A 52 4.32 -4.89 1.02
C LEU A 52 4.22 -3.43 0.59
N ALA A 53 3.99 -2.54 1.55
CA ALA A 53 3.91 -1.11 1.29
C ALA A 53 5.22 -0.60 0.69
N ASP A 54 6.37 -1.11 1.15
CA ASP A 54 7.70 -0.76 0.62
C ASP A 54 7.86 -1.19 -0.83
N ASP A 55 7.54 -2.45 -1.13
CA ASP A 55 7.60 -3.03 -2.48
C ASP A 55 6.65 -2.32 -3.46
N VAL A 56 5.41 -2.10 -3.04
CA VAL A 56 4.40 -1.39 -3.83
C VAL A 56 4.84 0.06 -4.04
N PHE A 57 5.32 0.75 -3.02
CA PHE A 57 5.79 2.13 -3.15
C PHE A 57 6.96 2.25 -4.12
N PHE A 58 7.90 1.31 -4.06
CA PHE A 58 9.00 1.25 -5.01
C PHE A 58 8.49 0.98 -6.43
N GLY A 59 7.58 0.02 -6.59
CA GLY A 59 6.92 -0.31 -7.86
C GLY A 59 6.14 0.87 -8.44
N LEU A 60 5.50 1.70 -7.61
CA LEU A 60 4.76 2.90 -8.02
C LEU A 60 5.65 3.93 -8.70
N GLY A 61 6.97 3.89 -8.44
CA GLY A 61 7.96 4.71 -9.15
C GLY A 61 8.09 4.36 -10.63
N GLU A 62 7.84 3.11 -11.02
CA GLU A 62 7.89 2.63 -12.41
C GLU A 62 6.49 2.49 -13.02
N ASN A 63 5.55 1.92 -12.28
CA ASN A 63 4.16 1.72 -12.68
C ASN A 63 3.22 2.53 -11.80
N PRO A 64 2.60 3.61 -12.28
CA PRO A 64 1.79 4.49 -11.45
C PRO A 64 0.48 3.86 -10.95
N VAL A 65 0.15 2.62 -11.35
CA VAL A 65 -1.05 1.91 -10.91
C VAL A 65 -0.65 0.48 -10.55
N ILE A 66 -0.96 0.05 -9.33
CA ILE A 66 -0.71 -1.29 -8.81
C ILE A 66 -1.98 -1.81 -8.13
N GLU A 67 -2.38 -3.03 -8.43
CA GLU A 67 -3.52 -3.71 -7.82
C GLU A 67 -3.03 -4.53 -6.62
N VAL A 68 -3.70 -4.38 -5.47
CA VAL A 68 -3.37 -5.06 -4.21
C VAL A 68 -4.65 -5.61 -3.60
N GLY A 69 -4.81 -6.94 -3.64
CA GLY A 69 -6.02 -7.58 -3.13
C GLY A 69 -7.27 -7.17 -3.89
N SER A 70 -8.25 -6.60 -3.17
CA SER A 70 -9.46 -5.99 -3.76
C SER A 70 -9.32 -4.49 -4.04
N GLY A 71 -8.16 -3.91 -3.75
CA GLY A 71 -7.88 -2.50 -3.92
C GLY A 71 -6.98 -2.19 -5.10
N VAL A 72 -7.07 -0.95 -5.58
CA VAL A 72 -6.21 -0.39 -6.63
C VAL A 72 -5.52 0.84 -6.06
N ILE A 73 -4.19 0.86 -6.18
CA ILE A 73 -3.33 1.92 -5.70
C ILE A 73 -2.82 2.71 -6.89
N THR A 74 -3.10 4.00 -6.90
CA THR A 74 -2.77 4.90 -8.00
C THR A 74 -1.84 6.00 -7.49
N TYR A 75 -0.63 6.06 -8.02
CA TYR A 75 0.31 7.13 -7.76
C TYR A 75 0.18 8.25 -8.78
N ASN A 76 -0.14 9.44 -8.29
CA ASN A 76 -0.23 10.66 -9.08
C ASN A 76 1.01 11.53 -8.86
N SER A 77 1.98 11.39 -9.75
CA SER A 77 3.23 12.16 -9.73
C SER A 77 3.06 13.67 -9.92
N LYS A 78 1.95 14.13 -10.54
CA LYS A 78 1.67 15.57 -10.70
C LYS A 78 1.23 16.22 -9.40
N HIS A 79 0.47 15.49 -8.58
CA HIS A 79 -0.08 16.00 -7.33
C HIS A 79 0.69 15.51 -6.10
N HIS A 80 1.68 14.63 -6.28
CA HIS A 80 2.43 13.99 -5.19
C HIS A 80 1.50 13.28 -4.20
N ILE A 81 0.52 12.55 -4.73
CA ILE A 81 -0.43 11.78 -3.92
C ILE A 81 -0.47 10.32 -4.36
N ILE A 82 -0.73 9.43 -3.40
CA ILE A 82 -1.07 8.04 -3.62
C ILE A 82 -2.53 7.88 -3.23
N GLU A 83 -3.35 7.44 -4.18
CA GLU A 83 -4.77 7.17 -3.98
C GLU A 83 -4.95 5.67 -3.82
N VAL A 84 -5.57 5.27 -2.73
CA VAL A 84 -5.98 3.89 -2.48
C VAL A 84 -7.47 3.81 -2.70
N SER A 85 -7.88 2.95 -3.62
CA SER A 85 -9.27 2.72 -3.97
C SER A 85 -9.65 1.26 -3.77
N GLN A 86 -10.90 1.01 -3.41
CA GLN A 86 -11.47 -0.31 -3.21
C GLN A 86 -12.91 -0.28 -3.73
N ASP A 87 -13.31 -1.25 -4.56
CA ASP A 87 -14.65 -1.31 -5.17
C ASP A 87 -15.11 0.04 -5.80
N ASP A 88 -14.26 0.66 -6.62
CA ASP A 88 -14.47 1.98 -7.24
C ASP A 88 -14.62 3.17 -6.27
N LYS A 89 -14.34 2.99 -4.98
CA LYS A 89 -14.32 4.06 -3.98
C LYS A 89 -12.92 4.32 -3.47
N VAL A 90 -12.50 5.59 -3.48
CA VAL A 90 -11.26 5.99 -2.82
C VAL A 90 -11.45 5.86 -1.31
N THR A 91 -10.74 4.92 -0.70
CA THR A 91 -10.77 4.68 0.75
C THR A 91 -9.79 5.61 1.46
N GLN A 92 -8.60 5.79 0.88
CA GLN A 92 -7.53 6.60 1.47
C GLN A 92 -6.76 7.40 0.41
N ILE A 93 -6.24 8.56 0.82
CA ILE A 93 -5.35 9.40 -0.01
C ILE A 93 -4.16 9.81 0.84
N ILE A 94 -2.96 9.39 0.43
CA ILE A 94 -1.71 9.71 1.10
C ILE A 94 -1.01 10.82 0.34
N ARG A 95 -0.68 11.90 1.04
CA ARG A 95 0.06 13.03 0.48
C ARG A 95 1.55 12.86 0.77
N LEU A 96 2.37 13.08 -0.24
CA LEU A 96 3.83 12.91 -0.19
C LEU A 96 4.57 14.25 0.04
N ILE A 97 3.82 15.33 0.23
CA ILE A 97 4.29 16.72 0.44
C ILE A 97 3.63 17.36 1.65
#